data_AF-A0A954MTD4-F1
#
_entry.id   AF-A0A954MTD4-F1
#
_cell.length_a   1.000
_cell.length_b   1.000
_cell.length_c   1.000
_cell.angle_alpha   90.00
_cell.angle_beta   90.00
_cell.angle_gamma   90.00
#
_symmetry.space_group_name_H-M   'P 1'
#
loop_
_entity.id
_entity.type
_entity.pdbx_description
1 polymer ?
#
loop_
_entity_poly.entity_id
_entity_poly.type
_entity_poly.pdbx_seq_one_letter_code
_entity_poly.pdbx_strand_id
1 'polypeptide(L)'
;EYGGLGLPLSGHTWQSEKNWGYKSFKTKEELTASYLDLLGKLAPLIRDKELSAAVYTQTTDVEIEINGLMTYDREVLKMSLEKIAEANQKISDSLSD
;
A
#
# COMPACT_ATOMS: atom_id res chain seq x y z
N GLU A 1 5.66 1.08 10.72
CA GLU A 1 5.08 1.56 9.44
C GLU A 1 5.73 0.83 8.28
N TYR A 2 5.03 0.68 7.16
CA TYR A 2 5.54 0.12 5.92
C TYR A 2 4.79 0.73 4.73
N GLY A 3 5.26 0.50 3.51
CA GLY A 3 4.62 1.02 2.30
C GLY A 3 5.61 1.73 1.40
N GLY A 4 5.32 2.98 1.03
CA GLY A 4 6.19 3.71 0.11
C GLY A 4 6.02 3.34 -1.36
N LEU A 5 4.91 2.67 -1.68
CA LEU A 5 4.65 2.13 -3.02
C LEU A 5 3.92 3.17 -3.88
N GLY A 6 4.66 3.86 -4.74
CA GLY A 6 4.19 4.95 -5.56
C GLY A 6 3.52 4.51 -6.86
N LEU A 7 2.39 5.11 -7.20
CA LEU A 7 1.74 4.96 -8.52
C LEU A 7 1.19 6.32 -8.96
N PRO A 8 1.87 7.07 -9.85
CA PRO A 8 1.33 8.33 -10.34
C PRO A 8 0.18 8.07 -11.31
N LEU A 9 -0.96 8.73 -11.08
CA LEU A 9 -2.10 8.70 -11.99
C LEU A 9 -2.36 10.11 -12.53
N SER A 10 -2.17 10.28 -13.84
CA SER A 10 -2.35 11.58 -14.50
C SER A 10 -3.76 12.13 -14.25
N GLY A 11 -3.85 13.43 -13.96
CA GLY A 11 -5.11 14.09 -13.59
C GLY A 11 -5.47 14.00 -12.11
N HIS A 12 -4.83 13.11 -11.34
CA HIS A 12 -5.15 12.84 -9.94
C HIS A 12 -3.97 13.09 -8.98
N THR A 13 -2.95 13.84 -9.42
CA THR A 13 -1.74 14.19 -8.67
C THR A 13 -1.71 15.70 -8.38
N TRP A 14 -1.11 16.11 -7.25
CA TRP A 14 -0.90 17.53 -6.91
C TRP A 14 -0.14 18.29 -8.01
N GLN A 15 0.89 17.66 -8.57
CA GLN A 15 1.69 18.18 -9.67
C GLN A 15 1.98 17.10 -10.71
N SER A 16 2.18 17.51 -11.95
CA SER A 16 2.32 16.60 -13.10
C SER A 16 3.65 15.83 -13.13
N GLU A 17 4.71 16.36 -12.50
CA GLU A 17 6.06 15.81 -12.57
C GLU A 17 6.75 15.85 -11.20
N LYS A 18 7.95 15.24 -11.08
CA LYS A 18 8.75 15.20 -9.85
C LYS A 18 8.00 14.65 -8.62
N ASN A 19 7.12 13.69 -8.86
CA ASN A 19 6.44 12.93 -7.82
C ASN A 19 7.39 11.94 -7.13
N TRP A 20 7.12 11.62 -5.87
CA TRP A 20 7.97 10.83 -5.00
C TRP A 20 7.28 9.56 -4.48
N GLY A 21 8.04 8.47 -4.47
CA GLY A 21 7.71 7.22 -3.79
C GLY A 21 8.97 6.37 -3.69
N TYR A 22 9.10 5.56 -2.64
CA TYR A 22 10.27 4.68 -2.44
C TYR A 22 10.42 3.67 -3.58
N LYS A 23 9.29 3.21 -4.14
CA LYS A 23 9.26 2.36 -5.32
C LYS A 23 8.08 2.76 -6.19
N SER A 24 8.33 3.06 -7.46
CA SER A 24 7.30 3.49 -8.40
C SER A 24 6.82 2.35 -9.29
N PHE A 25 5.53 2.30 -9.53
CA PHE A 25 4.83 1.30 -10.35
C PHE A 25 4.11 1.98 -11.52
N LYS A 26 3.75 1.18 -12.52
CA LYS A 26 3.05 1.68 -13.71
C LYS A 26 1.57 1.29 -13.72
N THR A 27 1.21 0.22 -13.00
CA THR A 27 -0.16 -0.30 -13.00
C THR A 27 -0.68 -0.59 -11.60
N LYS A 28 -2.01 -0.62 -11.49
CA LYS A 28 -2.73 -1.01 -10.27
C LYS A 28 -2.40 -2.44 -9.86
N GLU A 29 -2.17 -3.32 -10.83
CA GLU A 29 -1.85 -4.73 -10.62
C GLU A 29 -0.46 -4.89 -10.02
N GLU A 30 0.55 -4.20 -10.56
CA GLU A 30 1.93 -4.21 -10.04
C GLU A 30 2.00 -3.64 -8.62
N LEU A 31 1.28 -2.55 -8.38
CA LEU A 31 1.18 -1.92 -7.06
C LEU A 31 0.52 -2.89 -6.06
N THR A 32 -0.61 -3.50 -6.43
CA THR A 32 -1.32 -4.48 -5.59
C THR A 32 -0.43 -5.67 -5.29
N ALA A 33 0.26 -6.24 -6.29
CA ALA A 33 1.17 -7.37 -6.09
C ALA A 33 2.30 -7.02 -5.12
N SER A 34 2.86 -5.81 -5.21
CA SER A 34 3.92 -5.36 -4.30
C SER A 34 3.42 -5.10 -2.88
N TYR A 35 2.18 -4.63 -2.72
CA TYR A 35 1.54 -4.55 -1.40
C TYR A 35 1.41 -5.94 -0.78
N LEU A 36 0.93 -6.93 -1.54
CA LEU A 36 0.77 -8.31 -1.06
C LEU A 36 2.12 -8.95 -0.69
N ASP A 37 3.19 -8.66 -1.44
CA ASP A 37 4.55 -9.10 -1.11
C ASP A 37 5.04 -8.49 0.22
N LEU A 38 4.83 -7.19 0.44
CA LEU A 38 5.16 -6.56 1.73
C LEU A 38 4.35 -7.16 2.88
N LEU A 39 3.05 -7.40 2.67
CA LEU A 39 2.18 -8.02 3.65
C LEU A 39 2.64 -9.44 4.00
N GLY A 40 3.05 -10.23 3.00
CA GLY A 40 3.63 -11.57 3.21
C GLY A 40 4.92 -11.56 4.04
N LYS A 41 5.73 -10.50 3.92
CA LYS A 41 6.94 -10.29 4.76
C LYS A 41 6.63 -9.97 6.21
N LEU A 42 5.41 -9.51 6.52
CA LEU A 42 5.00 -9.28 7.91
C LEU A 42 4.73 -10.59 8.66
N ALA A 43 4.29 -11.65 7.98
CA ALA A 43 3.97 -12.93 8.61
C ALA A 43 5.10 -13.53 9.48
N PRO A 44 6.37 -13.65 9.01
CA PRO A 44 7.45 -14.10 9.88
C PRO A 44 7.80 -13.10 10.99
N LEU A 45 7.63 -11.79 10.77
CA LEU A 45 7.89 -10.79 11.82
C LEU A 45 6.85 -10.88 12.94
N ILE A 46 5.60 -11.13 12.59
CA ILE A 46 4.52 -11.39 13.53
C ILE A 46 4.84 -12.62 14.38
N ARG A 47 5.11 -13.76 13.72
CA ARG A 47 5.31 -15.05 14.41
C ARG A 47 6.61 -15.13 15.19
N ASP A 48 7.71 -14.63 14.62
CA ASP A 48 9.07 -14.92 15.11
C ASP A 48 9.72 -13.72 15.83
N LYS A 49 9.11 -12.53 15.73
CA LYS A 49 9.66 -11.26 16.27
C LYS A 49 8.64 -10.46 17.09
N GLU A 50 7.51 -11.05 17.43
CA GLU A 50 6.48 -10.45 18.30
C GLU A 50 5.96 -9.08 17.77
N LEU A 51 5.96 -8.89 16.44
CA LEU A 51 5.45 -7.67 15.83
C LEU A 51 3.94 -7.55 16.11
N SER A 52 3.57 -6.61 16.99
CA SER A 52 2.18 -6.45 17.43
C SER A 52 1.31 -5.64 16.47
N ALA A 53 1.91 -4.82 15.60
CA ALA A 53 1.18 -3.97 14.66
C ALA A 53 2.04 -3.58 13.47
N ALA A 54 1.39 -3.41 12.32
CA ALA A 54 1.96 -2.81 11.12
C ALA A 54 0.94 -1.83 10.53
N VAL A 55 1.41 -0.64 10.18
CA VAL A 55 0.58 0.43 9.59
C VAL A 55 1.08 0.70 8.18
N TYR A 56 0.20 0.55 7.19
CA TYR A 56 0.49 0.95 5.82
C TYR A 56 0.36 2.47 5.72
N THR A 57 1.47 3.14 5.44
CA THR A 57 1.48 4.58 5.19
C THR A 57 1.53 4.77 3.67
N GLN A 58 0.53 5.38 3.03
CA GLN A 58 -0.53 6.28 3.56
C GLN A 58 -1.91 6.07 2.91
N THR A 59 -2.96 6.71 3.46
CA THR A 59 -4.35 6.58 2.96
C THR A 59 -4.55 7.27 1.61
N THR A 60 -3.99 8.47 1.42
CA THR A 60 -4.12 9.27 0.19
C THR A 60 -2.75 9.75 -0.24
N ASP A 61 -2.57 10.06 -1.52
CA ASP A 61 -1.41 10.84 -1.95
C ASP A 61 -1.43 12.22 -1.25
N VAL A 62 -0.25 12.75 -0.90
CA VAL A 62 -0.07 14.03 -0.21
C VAL A 62 1.02 14.82 -0.91
N GLU A 63 0.65 15.96 -1.50
CA GLU A 63 1.54 16.80 -2.31
C GLU A 63 2.31 15.95 -3.34
N ILE A 64 3.63 15.84 -3.20
CA ILE A 64 4.47 15.07 -4.11
C ILE A 64 4.52 13.58 -3.76
N GLU A 65 4.05 13.16 -2.59
CA GLU A 65 4.07 11.76 -2.15
C GLU A 65 2.90 10.98 -2.78
N ILE A 66 3.23 10.09 -3.71
CA ILE A 66 2.26 9.37 -4.55
C ILE A 66 2.08 7.90 -4.14
N ASN A 67 2.32 7.59 -2.87
CA ASN A 67 2.25 6.26 -2.25
C ASN A 67 0.98 6.02 -1.41
N GLY A 68 -0.08 6.78 -1.67
CA GLY A 68 -1.39 6.60 -1.08
C GLY A 68 -2.12 5.36 -1.60
N LEU A 69 -2.98 4.79 -0.75
CA LEU A 69 -4.02 3.83 -1.16
C LEU A 69 -5.00 4.45 -2.17
N MET A 70 -5.23 5.76 -2.03
CA MET A 70 -6.06 6.59 -2.91
C MET A 70 -5.24 7.72 -3.54
N THR A 71 -5.74 8.25 -4.64
CA THR A 71 -5.19 9.46 -5.26
C THR A 71 -5.32 10.70 -4.38
N TYR A 72 -4.66 11.79 -4.79
CA TYR A 72 -4.60 13.05 -4.05
C TYR A 72 -6.00 13.63 -3.80
N ASP A 73 -6.86 13.56 -4.81
CA ASP A 73 -8.27 13.99 -4.80
C ASP A 73 -9.24 12.98 -4.15
N ARG A 74 -8.76 11.79 -3.77
CA ARG A 74 -9.55 10.67 -3.22
C ARG A 74 -10.57 10.09 -4.20
N GLU A 75 -10.43 10.33 -5.50
CA GLU A 75 -11.37 9.81 -6.49
C GLU A 75 -11.06 8.36 -6.90
N VAL A 76 -9.79 7.95 -6.86
CA VAL A 76 -9.36 6.66 -7.39
C VAL A 76 -8.64 5.83 -6.33
N LEU A 77 -9.10 4.59 -6.18
CA LEU A 77 -8.42 3.53 -5.42
C LEU A 77 -7.31 2.90 -6.26
N LYS A 78 -6.07 3.06 -5.78
CA LYS A 78 -4.85 2.70 -6.52
C LYS A 78 -4.49 1.22 -6.40
N MET A 79 -5.11 0.50 -5.46
CA MET A 79 -4.97 -0.95 -5.26
C MET A 79 -6.32 -1.67 -5.34
N SER A 80 -6.30 -2.98 -5.55
CA SER A 80 -7.51 -3.81 -5.50
C SER A 80 -7.98 -3.99 -4.05
N LEU A 81 -9.10 -3.34 -3.69
CA LEU A 81 -9.68 -3.45 -2.35
C LEU A 81 -10.00 -4.88 -1.94
N GLU A 82 -10.52 -5.68 -2.87
CA GLU A 82 -10.84 -7.09 -2.65
C GLU A 82 -9.59 -7.88 -2.24
N LYS A 83 -8.51 -7.80 -3.04
CA LYS A 83 -7.27 -8.54 -2.78
C LYS A 83 -6.59 -8.10 -1.49
N ILE A 84 -6.57 -6.80 -1.20
CA ILE A 84 -5.97 -6.31 0.05
C ILE A 84 -6.81 -6.71 1.27
N ALA A 85 -8.15 -6.68 1.16
CA ALA A 85 -9.04 -7.08 2.25
C ALA A 85 -8.87 -8.58 2.57
N GLU A 86 -8.88 -9.42 1.53
CA GLU A 86 -8.65 -10.87 1.67
C GLU A 86 -7.31 -11.16 2.35
N ALA A 87 -6.23 -10.48 1.93
CA ALA A 87 -4.90 -10.73 2.47
C ALA A 87 -4.74 -10.23 3.92
N ASN A 88 -5.33 -9.08 4.27
CA ASN A 88 -5.34 -8.60 5.65
C ASN A 88 -6.16 -9.54 6.56
N GLN A 89 -7.32 -10.00 6.09
CA GLN A 89 -8.16 -10.94 6.83
C GLN A 89 -7.38 -12.23 7.14
N LYS A 90 -6.66 -12.79 6.16
CA LYS A 90 -5.82 -13.98 6.37
C LYS A 90 -4.77 -13.79 7.47
N ILE A 91 -4.15 -12.60 7.55
CA ILE A 91 -3.20 -12.29 8.62
C ILE A 91 -3.93 -12.20 9.96
N SER A 92 -5.03 -11.46 10.03
CA SER A 92 -5.81 -11.32 11.26
C SER A 92 -6.31 -12.67 11.79
N ASP A 93 -6.75 -13.56 10.92
CA ASP A 93 -7.19 -14.90 11.30
C ASP A 93 -6.01 -15.70 11.86
N SER A 94 -4.82 -15.61 11.25
CA SER A 94 -3.61 -16.31 11.73
C SER A 94 -3.07 -15.82 13.08
N LEU A 95 -3.57 -14.70 13.61
CA LEU A 95 -3.23 -14.16 14.93
C LEU A 95 -4.15 -14.67 16.05
N SER A 96 -5.27 -15.27 15.69
CA SER A 96 -6.31 -15.70 16.64
C SER A 96 -6.16 -17.16 17.10
N ASP A 97 -5.16 -17.87 16.55
CA ASP A 97 -4.77 -19.25 16.87
C ASP A 97 -3.54 -19.28 17.79
#